data_AF-A0A2A2KJQ6-F1
#
_entry.id   AF-A0A2A2KJQ6-F1
#
_cell.length_a   1.000
_cell.length_b   1.000
_cell.length_c   1.000
_cell.angle_alpha   90.00
_cell.angle_beta   90.00
_cell.angle_gamma   90.00
#
_symmetry.space_group_name_H-M   'P 1'
#
loop_
_entity.id
_entity.type
_entity.pdbx_description
1 polymer ?
#
loop_
_entity_poly.entity_id
_entity_poly.type
_entity_poly.pdbx_seq_one_letter_code
_entity_poly.pdbx_strand_id
1 'polypeptide(L)'
;MSFLSSGRILSSSRPRSYNRLTQTQSSASASTSFTTDSIGDADANYQSQINKPRASIHSSASAPDLSATTRLIREKMKISSDGGLAEQHTSFPHFDSQYKCCCNAIHVRQGTQTVGVVCTIISTFGIFSTLFSKETPLVTALELLFLCIEVICIVFLFMALFNEKKNLLVPFMIWQFLSIIICIGLFIGCVNAIYKPDGYFGDWIQSYVIGQAVEVYSIDEKNEKRLEETMLPLLRRYESSSRAFRQACSVQRALY
;
A
#
# COMPACT_ATOMS: atom_id res chain seq x y z
N MET A 1 29.51 56.57 -25.90
CA MET A 1 28.37 56.80 -24.99
C MET A 1 28.08 55.46 -24.32
N SER A 2 28.94 54.98 -23.41
CA SER A 2 29.13 55.47 -22.04
C SER A 2 27.82 55.40 -21.25
N PHE A 3 27.62 54.34 -20.46
CA PHE A 3 27.35 54.46 -19.03
C PHE A 3 27.68 53.13 -18.33
N LEU A 4 28.76 53.19 -17.56
CA LEU A 4 29.13 52.28 -16.49
C LEU A 4 28.14 52.45 -15.32
N SER A 5 27.74 51.35 -14.69
CA SER A 5 27.36 51.32 -13.27
C SER A 5 27.44 49.86 -12.81
N SER A 6 28.57 49.41 -12.25
CA SER A 6 28.89 49.45 -10.81
C SER A 6 27.88 48.69 -9.95
N GLY A 7 28.28 47.49 -9.52
CA GLY A 7 27.54 46.67 -8.58
C GLY A 7 28.32 45.42 -8.14
N ARG A 8 29.56 45.58 -7.69
CA ARG A 8 30.28 44.54 -6.94
C ARG A 8 29.68 44.48 -5.53
N ILE A 9 28.97 43.42 -5.21
CA ILE A 9 28.78 42.99 -3.82
C ILE A 9 29.67 41.77 -3.60
N LEU A 10 30.80 42.01 -2.95
CA LEU A 10 31.62 41.00 -2.30
C LEU A 10 30.81 40.45 -1.11
N SER A 11 30.19 39.28 -1.26
CA SER A 11 29.72 38.52 -0.11
C SER A 11 30.82 37.54 0.30
N SER A 12 31.40 37.83 1.45
CA SER A 12 32.47 37.10 2.11
C SER A 12 31.96 35.74 2.58
N SER A 13 32.41 34.67 1.91
CA SER A 13 32.25 33.29 2.37
C SER A 13 33.13 33.06 3.61
N ARG A 14 32.52 33.08 4.80
CA ARG A 14 33.11 32.45 5.99
C ARG A 14 32.80 30.95 5.95
N PRO A 15 33.80 30.06 5.93
CA PRO A 15 33.55 28.64 6.17
C PRO A 15 33.22 28.44 7.66
N ARG A 16 31.98 28.07 7.96
CA ARG A 16 31.56 27.65 9.30
C ARG A 16 32.07 26.22 9.49
N SER A 17 33.25 26.12 10.09
CA SER A 17 33.85 24.88 10.56
C SER A 17 32.93 24.22 11.59
N TYR A 18 32.29 23.10 11.22
CA TYR A 18 31.64 22.21 12.16
C TYR A 18 32.62 21.11 12.55
N ASN A 19 33.32 21.34 13.66
CA ASN A 19 33.80 20.26 14.50
C ASN A 19 32.57 19.63 15.19
N ARG A 20 32.22 18.40 14.85
CA ARG A 20 31.39 17.58 15.74
C ARG A 20 31.78 16.11 15.70
N LEU A 21 32.66 15.80 16.66
CA LEU A 21 32.65 14.63 17.53
C LEU A 21 32.14 13.32 16.90
N THR A 22 33.13 12.48 16.62
CA THR A 22 33.11 11.03 16.86
C THR A 22 32.11 10.63 17.94
N GLN A 23 31.02 9.99 17.53
CA GLN A 23 30.22 9.13 18.39
C GLN A 23 30.21 7.73 17.78
N THR A 24 31.14 6.93 18.28
CA THR A 24 31.07 5.48 18.35
C THR A 24 29.76 5.07 19.01
N GLN A 25 28.92 4.31 18.29
CA GLN A 25 27.97 3.33 18.84
C GLN A 25 27.50 2.46 17.67
N SER A 26 28.10 1.29 17.53
CA SER A 26 27.59 0.03 18.08
C SER A 26 26.47 -0.54 17.22
N SER A 27 26.87 -1.54 16.45
CA SER A 27 26.10 -2.61 15.84
C SER A 27 24.82 -2.98 16.59
N ALA A 28 23.70 -2.95 15.88
CA ALA A 28 22.53 -3.77 16.15
C ALA A 28 21.84 -4.09 14.83
N SER A 29 22.25 -5.21 14.23
CA SER A 29 21.53 -5.91 13.19
C SER A 29 20.17 -6.35 13.74
N ALA A 30 19.11 -5.63 13.38
CA ALA A 30 17.74 -6.03 13.63
C ALA A 30 17.34 -7.09 12.60
N SER A 31 17.55 -8.36 12.95
CA SER A 31 16.92 -9.50 12.30
C SER A 31 15.44 -9.48 12.67
N THR A 32 14.56 -9.17 11.72
CA THR A 32 13.11 -9.37 11.87
C THR A 32 12.82 -10.86 11.72
N SER A 33 13.00 -11.61 12.80
CA SER A 33 12.42 -12.94 12.95
C SER A 33 10.91 -12.78 13.11
N PHE A 34 10.16 -13.09 12.05
CA PHE A 34 8.70 -13.16 12.09
C PHE A 34 8.31 -14.47 12.79
N THR A 35 8.07 -14.39 14.10
CA THR A 35 7.43 -15.47 14.87
C THR A 35 5.93 -15.43 14.59
N THR A 36 5.45 -16.42 13.84
CA THR A 36 4.03 -16.76 13.77
C THR A 36 3.64 -17.41 15.09
N ASP A 37 3.21 -16.62 16.06
CA ASP A 37 2.54 -17.13 17.25
C ASP A 37 1.11 -17.58 16.87
N SER A 38 0.98 -18.90 16.84
CA SER A 38 -0.15 -19.70 17.27
C SER A 38 -1.46 -18.96 17.56
N ILE A 39 -2.36 -18.93 16.57
CA ILE A 39 -3.79 -18.79 16.80
C ILE A 39 -4.46 -20.08 16.32
N GLY A 40 -4.95 -20.82 17.32
CA GLY A 40 -6.22 -21.54 17.22
C GLY A 40 -6.19 -22.85 16.44
N ASP A 41 -5.89 -23.92 17.17
CA ASP A 41 -6.42 -25.25 16.91
C ASP A 41 -7.94 -25.20 16.70
N ALA A 42 -8.39 -25.41 15.46
CA ALA A 42 -9.77 -25.80 15.18
C ALA A 42 -9.78 -26.75 13.98
N ASP A 43 -10.22 -27.98 14.27
CA ASP A 43 -10.86 -28.92 13.36
C ASP A 43 -10.00 -29.69 12.34
N ALA A 44 -9.02 -30.42 12.88
CA ALA A 44 -8.67 -31.73 12.34
C ALA A 44 -9.73 -32.78 12.77
N ASN A 45 -10.89 -32.80 12.11
CA ASN A 45 -11.84 -33.92 12.22
C ASN A 45 -12.66 -34.10 10.94
N TYR A 46 -12.03 -34.60 9.88
CA TYR A 46 -12.75 -35.06 8.69
C TYR A 46 -12.06 -36.25 8.02
N GLN A 47 -11.64 -37.25 8.79
CA GLN A 47 -11.26 -38.54 8.21
C GLN A 47 -11.21 -39.68 9.24
N SER A 48 -12.37 -40.12 9.72
CA SER A 48 -12.50 -41.43 10.37
C SER A 48 -13.98 -41.77 10.59
N GLN A 49 -14.35 -43.00 10.28
CA GLN A 49 -15.68 -43.62 10.40
C GLN A 49 -16.67 -43.33 9.26
N ILE A 50 -16.72 -44.23 8.26
CA ILE A 50 -17.83 -45.19 8.10
C ILE A 50 -17.27 -46.44 7.40
N ASN A 51 -16.60 -47.30 8.16
CA ASN A 51 -16.44 -48.70 7.81
C ASN A 51 -17.01 -49.49 8.99
N LYS A 52 -18.28 -49.91 8.89
CA LYS A 52 -18.94 -50.73 9.92
C LYS A 52 -19.32 -52.09 9.34
N PRO A 53 -18.88 -53.20 9.95
CA PRO A 53 -19.08 -54.53 9.40
C PRO A 53 -20.49 -55.06 9.63
N ARG A 54 -20.90 -55.85 8.63
CA ARG A 54 -22.07 -56.73 8.55
C ARG A 54 -22.07 -57.75 9.69
N ALA A 55 -23.16 -57.80 10.46
CA ALA A 55 -23.50 -58.93 11.31
C ALA A 55 -24.99 -59.27 11.14
N SER A 56 -25.24 -60.53 10.81
CA SER A 56 -26.51 -61.24 10.75
C SER A 56 -27.17 -61.38 12.13
N ILE A 57 -28.50 -61.48 12.20
CA ILE A 57 -29.26 -62.42 13.06
C ILE A 57 -30.74 -62.48 12.61
N HIS A 58 -31.30 -63.65 12.88
CA HIS A 58 -32.55 -64.30 12.49
C HIS A 58 -33.91 -63.71 12.94
N SER A 59 -34.90 -63.95 12.07
CA SER A 59 -36.28 -64.45 12.27
C SER A 59 -37.28 -63.91 13.32
N SER A 60 -38.45 -63.56 12.78
CA SER A 60 -39.81 -64.11 13.05
C SER A 60 -40.90 -63.20 13.67
N ALA A 61 -42.12 -63.37 13.11
CA ALA A 61 -43.45 -62.84 13.47
C ALA A 61 -43.76 -61.38 13.08
N SER A 62 -44.92 -60.95 12.59
CA SER A 62 -46.07 -61.56 11.87
C SER A 62 -47.07 -60.40 11.55
N ALA A 63 -47.57 -60.35 10.30
CA ALA A 63 -48.75 -59.59 9.80
C ALA A 63 -48.70 -58.03 9.71
N PRO A 64 -49.58 -57.38 8.92
CA PRO A 64 -49.81 -57.56 7.47
C PRO A 64 -49.67 -56.26 6.64
N ASP A 65 -49.32 -56.46 5.37
CA ASP A 65 -49.53 -55.64 4.17
C ASP A 65 -49.73 -54.12 4.27
N LEU A 66 -48.61 -53.39 4.24
CA LEU A 66 -48.55 -52.04 3.66
C LEU A 66 -47.17 -51.74 3.02
N SER A 67 -46.57 -52.74 2.35
CA SER A 67 -45.20 -52.61 1.82
C SER A 67 -45.06 -52.77 0.30
N ALA A 68 -46.15 -52.97 -0.44
CA ALA A 68 -46.11 -53.12 -1.89
C ALA A 68 -46.06 -51.75 -2.62
N THR A 69 -46.76 -50.73 -2.11
CA THR A 69 -46.85 -49.42 -2.79
C THR A 69 -45.61 -48.54 -2.56
N THR A 70 -44.94 -48.68 -1.42
CA THR A 70 -43.77 -47.84 -1.08
C THR A 70 -42.46 -48.35 -1.70
N ARG A 71 -42.42 -49.59 -2.20
CA ARG A 71 -41.26 -50.14 -2.92
C ARG A 71 -41.23 -49.76 -4.40
N LEU A 72 -42.39 -49.55 -5.03
CA LEU A 72 -42.49 -49.13 -6.43
C LEU A 72 -42.14 -47.64 -6.65
N ILE A 73 -42.26 -46.80 -5.62
CA ILE A 73 -41.85 -45.38 -5.70
C ILE A 73 -40.34 -45.21 -5.46
N ARG A 74 -39.71 -46.11 -4.67
CA ARG A 74 -38.27 -46.03 -4.38
C ARG A 74 -37.39 -46.60 -5.51
N GLU A 75 -37.89 -47.51 -6.36
CA GLU A 75 -37.15 -47.94 -7.55
C GLU A 75 -37.30 -47.00 -8.75
N LYS A 76 -38.39 -46.24 -8.85
CA LYS A 76 -38.59 -45.31 -9.96
C LYS A 76 -37.83 -43.98 -9.83
N MET A 77 -37.12 -43.76 -8.72
CA MET A 77 -36.18 -42.64 -8.55
C MET A 77 -34.71 -43.06 -8.66
N LYS A 78 -34.43 -44.27 -9.19
CA LYS A 78 -33.04 -44.72 -9.42
C LYS A 78 -32.71 -45.00 -10.88
N ILE A 79 -33.67 -44.78 -11.80
CA ILE A 79 -33.49 -45.02 -13.24
C ILE A 79 -34.02 -43.80 -14.01
N SER A 80 -33.37 -42.66 -13.80
CA SER A 80 -33.41 -41.53 -14.73
C SER A 80 -32.27 -40.58 -14.40
N SER A 81 -31.04 -41.10 -14.41
CA SER A 81 -29.83 -40.28 -14.38
C SER A 81 -28.71 -40.91 -15.21
N ASP A 82 -29.07 -41.63 -16.27
CA ASP A 82 -28.13 -42.13 -17.28
C ASP A 82 -28.64 -41.68 -18.65
N GLY A 83 -28.18 -40.49 -19.08
CA GLY A 83 -28.46 -39.99 -20.43
C GLY A 83 -28.64 -38.49 -20.49
N GLY A 84 -27.52 -37.75 -20.48
CA GLY A 84 -27.53 -36.35 -20.83
C GLY A 84 -26.32 -35.62 -20.29
N LEU A 85 -25.25 -35.57 -21.11
CA LEU A 85 -24.11 -34.67 -20.96
C LEU A 85 -23.66 -34.47 -19.50
N ALA A 86 -22.97 -35.48 -18.96
CA ALA A 86 -21.94 -35.22 -17.98
C ALA A 86 -20.85 -34.36 -18.65
N GLU A 87 -21.12 -33.06 -18.74
CA GLU A 87 -20.10 -32.05 -18.59
C GLU A 87 -19.45 -32.39 -17.26
N GLN A 88 -18.36 -33.16 -17.34
CA GLN A 88 -17.46 -33.34 -16.22
C GLN A 88 -17.10 -31.92 -15.81
N HIS A 89 -17.72 -31.46 -14.72
CA HIS A 89 -17.08 -30.54 -13.80
C HIS A 89 -15.82 -31.29 -13.36
N THR A 90 -14.80 -31.21 -14.21
CA THR A 90 -13.40 -31.40 -13.86
C THR A 90 -13.15 -30.30 -12.84
N SER A 91 -13.51 -30.56 -11.58
CA SER A 91 -12.91 -29.86 -10.46
C SER A 91 -11.42 -30.04 -10.70
N PHE A 92 -10.78 -28.98 -11.20
CA PHE A 92 -9.36 -28.95 -11.49
C PHE A 92 -8.64 -29.62 -10.31
N PRO A 93 -7.67 -30.52 -10.55
CA PRO A 93 -6.83 -31.09 -9.50
C PRO A 93 -5.93 -29.99 -8.91
N HIS A 94 -6.52 -28.99 -8.26
CA HIS A 94 -5.84 -27.86 -7.62
C HIS A 94 -5.21 -28.25 -6.28
N PHE A 95 -5.45 -29.47 -5.81
CA PHE A 95 -4.84 -30.03 -4.62
C PHE A 95 -3.74 -31.05 -4.91
N ASP A 96 -3.31 -31.16 -6.16
CA ASP A 96 -2.15 -31.98 -6.49
C ASP A 96 -0.89 -31.36 -5.86
N SER A 97 -0.11 -32.15 -5.13
CA SER A 97 1.07 -31.67 -4.39
C SER A 97 2.14 -31.07 -5.30
N GLN A 98 2.02 -31.26 -6.62
CA GLN A 98 2.91 -30.73 -7.64
C GLN A 98 2.81 -29.20 -7.83
N TYR A 99 1.72 -28.56 -7.35
CA TYR A 99 1.55 -27.09 -7.42
C TYR A 99 1.90 -26.35 -6.12
N LYS A 100 2.48 -27.07 -5.14
CA LYS A 100 2.98 -26.48 -3.91
C LYS A 100 4.39 -25.93 -4.15
N CYS A 101 4.53 -24.61 -4.21
CA CYS A 101 5.85 -23.99 -4.19
C CYS A 101 6.44 -23.99 -2.76
N CYS A 102 7.78 -23.98 -2.71
CA CYS A 102 8.65 -23.82 -1.54
C CYS A 102 8.01 -24.13 -0.18
N CYS A 103 8.29 -25.34 0.32
CA CYS A 103 7.97 -25.82 1.68
C CYS A 103 6.54 -26.33 1.94
N ASN A 104 5.73 -26.65 0.92
CA ASN A 104 4.37 -27.20 1.08
C ASN A 104 3.39 -26.31 1.88
N ALA A 105 3.80 -25.10 2.26
CA ALA A 105 3.12 -24.26 3.24
C ALA A 105 2.22 -23.19 2.59
N ILE A 106 2.55 -22.72 1.38
CA ILE A 106 1.84 -21.60 0.75
C ILE A 106 1.47 -21.94 -0.69
N HIS A 107 0.17 -21.93 -0.98
CA HIS A 107 -0.35 -22.07 -2.33
C HIS A 107 -0.03 -20.79 -3.12
N VAL A 108 0.54 -20.91 -4.32
CA VAL A 108 0.97 -19.77 -5.16
C VAL A 108 -0.16 -18.74 -5.34
N ARG A 109 -1.42 -19.21 -5.42
CA ARG A 109 -2.61 -18.36 -5.49
C ARG A 109 -2.73 -17.41 -4.29
N GLN A 110 -2.51 -17.92 -3.08
CA GLN A 110 -2.63 -17.13 -1.85
C GLN A 110 -1.50 -16.11 -1.72
N GLY A 111 -0.28 -16.48 -2.12
CA GLY A 111 0.85 -15.56 -2.19
C GLY A 111 0.60 -14.40 -3.14
N THR A 112 0.21 -14.69 -4.39
CA THR A 112 -0.09 -13.68 -5.40
C THR A 112 -1.25 -12.77 -5.00
N GLN A 113 -2.28 -13.32 -4.34
CA GLN A 113 -3.39 -12.53 -3.81
C GLN A 113 -2.93 -11.55 -2.72
N THR A 114 -2.06 -12.01 -1.80
CA THR A 114 -1.53 -11.16 -0.72
C THR A 114 -0.70 -10.01 -1.29
N VAL A 115 0.18 -10.30 -2.26
CA VAL A 115 0.98 -9.28 -2.95
C VAL A 115 0.08 -8.28 -3.66
N GLY A 116 -0.94 -8.74 -4.38
CA GLY A 116 -1.88 -7.85 -5.07
C GLY A 116 -2.62 -6.88 -4.13
N VAL A 117 -3.04 -7.36 -2.96
CA VAL A 117 -3.69 -6.51 -1.94
C VAL A 117 -2.72 -5.47 -1.39
N VAL A 118 -1.49 -5.88 -1.04
CA VAL A 118 -0.47 -4.94 -0.52
C VAL A 118 -0.12 -3.88 -1.57
N CYS A 119 0.08 -4.27 -2.84
CA CYS A 119 0.32 -3.33 -3.93
C CYS A 119 -0.85 -2.34 -4.09
N THR A 120 -2.10 -2.80 -4.01
CA THR A 120 -3.28 -1.93 -4.12
C THR A 120 -3.30 -0.86 -3.03
N ILE A 121 -2.97 -1.23 -1.78
CA ILE A 121 -2.91 -0.30 -0.66
C ILE A 121 -1.82 0.75 -0.90
N ILE A 122 -0.61 0.32 -1.30
CA ILE A 122 0.51 1.21 -1.58
C ILE A 122 0.18 2.17 -2.74
N SER A 123 -0.34 1.68 -3.86
CA SER A 123 -0.73 2.52 -4.99
C SER A 123 -1.83 3.51 -4.62
N THR A 124 -2.76 3.13 -3.74
CA THR A 124 -3.79 4.05 -3.23
C THR A 124 -3.16 5.21 -2.45
N PHE A 125 -2.22 4.93 -1.54
CA PHE A 125 -1.47 5.97 -0.84
C PHE A 125 -0.62 6.82 -1.78
N GLY A 126 -0.04 6.21 -2.83
CA GLY A 126 0.68 6.91 -3.89
C GLY A 126 -0.21 7.94 -4.58
N ILE A 127 -1.38 7.52 -5.08
CA ILE A 127 -2.35 8.42 -5.72
C ILE A 127 -2.76 9.57 -4.79
N PHE A 128 -3.08 9.28 -3.53
CA PHE A 128 -3.40 10.34 -2.58
C PHE A 128 -2.23 11.31 -2.40
N SER A 129 -1.01 10.81 -2.26
CA SER A 129 0.18 11.65 -2.13
C SER A 129 0.36 12.55 -3.35
N THR A 130 0.28 11.99 -4.56
CA THR A 130 0.38 12.76 -5.82
C THR A 130 -0.74 13.80 -5.96
N LEU A 131 -1.97 13.50 -5.52
CA LEU A 131 -3.09 14.45 -5.58
C LEU A 131 -2.95 15.63 -4.62
N PHE A 132 -2.27 15.44 -3.49
CA PHE A 132 -2.03 16.50 -2.50
C PHE A 132 -0.68 17.22 -2.69
N SER A 133 0.24 16.63 -3.44
CA SER A 133 1.49 17.26 -3.85
C SER A 133 1.23 18.50 -4.71
N LYS A 134 1.95 19.59 -4.43
CA LYS A 134 1.88 20.86 -5.18
C LYS A 134 3.00 21.01 -6.20
N GLU A 135 3.57 19.89 -6.63
CA GLU A 135 4.69 19.87 -7.55
C GLU A 135 4.33 20.44 -8.93
N THR A 136 5.36 20.66 -9.74
CA THR A 136 5.18 21.11 -11.13
C THR A 136 4.24 20.17 -11.91
N PRO A 137 3.42 20.71 -12.83
CA PRO A 137 2.39 19.92 -13.51
C PRO A 137 2.96 18.79 -14.37
N LEU A 138 4.19 18.93 -14.87
CA LEU A 138 4.85 17.89 -15.67
C LEU A 138 5.29 16.69 -14.82
N VAL A 139 5.89 16.93 -13.65
CA VAL A 139 6.31 15.84 -12.75
C VAL A 139 5.09 15.10 -12.22
N THR A 140 4.08 15.86 -11.78
CA THR A 140 2.80 15.30 -11.33
C THR A 140 2.12 14.47 -12.42
N ALA A 141 2.10 14.94 -13.68
CA ALA A 141 1.51 14.19 -14.79
C ALA A 141 2.27 12.88 -15.08
N LEU A 142 3.60 12.89 -14.99
CA LEU A 142 4.42 11.70 -15.19
C LEU A 142 4.24 10.69 -14.06
N GLU A 143 4.21 11.16 -12.81
CA GLU A 143 3.94 10.34 -11.62
C GLU A 143 2.55 9.71 -11.70
N LEU A 144 1.53 10.50 -12.04
CA LEU A 144 0.17 10.02 -12.23
C LEU A 144 0.07 8.99 -13.37
N LEU A 145 0.79 9.20 -14.48
CA LEU A 145 0.85 8.24 -15.58
C LEU A 145 1.44 6.90 -15.12
N PHE A 146 2.53 6.94 -14.34
CA PHE A 146 3.16 5.74 -13.81
C PHE A 146 2.22 5.00 -12.85
N LEU A 147 1.55 5.71 -11.95
CA LEU A 147 0.53 5.16 -11.05
C LEU A 147 -0.66 4.57 -11.83
N CYS A 148 -1.09 5.20 -12.92
CA CYS A 148 -2.16 4.67 -13.76
C CYS A 148 -1.77 3.34 -14.41
N ILE A 149 -0.55 3.24 -14.92
CA ILE A 149 -0.03 1.98 -15.49
C ILE A 149 0.04 0.90 -14.40
N GLU A 150 0.50 1.25 -13.20
CA GLU A 150 0.55 0.32 -12.07
C GLU A 150 -0.86 -0.19 -11.69
N VAL A 151 -1.86 0.69 -11.60
CA VAL A 151 -3.25 0.30 -11.33
C VAL A 151 -3.79 -0.63 -12.42
N ILE A 152 -3.51 -0.34 -13.70
CA ILE A 152 -3.89 -1.21 -14.82
C ILE A 152 -3.24 -2.60 -14.65
N CYS A 153 -1.97 -2.66 -14.28
CA CYS A 153 -1.27 -3.93 -14.00
C CYS A 153 -1.89 -4.70 -12.83
N ILE A 154 -2.31 -4.01 -11.77
CA ILE A 154 -3.01 -4.61 -10.62
C ILE A 154 -4.37 -5.15 -11.04
N VAL A 155 -5.13 -4.43 -11.88
CA VAL A 155 -6.41 -4.92 -12.43
C VAL A 155 -6.19 -6.17 -13.28
N PHE A 156 -5.13 -6.21 -14.11
CA PHE A 156 -4.75 -7.42 -14.84
C PHE A 156 -4.38 -8.58 -13.91
N LEU A 157 -3.69 -8.30 -12.81
CA LEU A 157 -3.37 -9.31 -11.78
C LEU A 157 -4.65 -9.91 -11.19
N PHE A 158 -5.60 -9.08 -10.77
CA PHE A 158 -6.88 -9.58 -10.23
C PHE A 158 -7.69 -10.32 -11.30
N MET A 159 -7.75 -9.81 -12.53
CA MET A 159 -8.39 -10.50 -13.66
C MET A 159 -7.73 -11.86 -13.95
N ALA A 160 -6.40 -11.96 -13.84
CA ALA A 160 -5.67 -13.22 -13.99
C ALA A 160 -6.03 -14.21 -12.88
N LEU A 161 -6.16 -13.73 -11.64
CA LEU A 161 -6.54 -14.54 -10.49
C LEU A 161 -7.99 -15.05 -10.56
N PHE A 162 -8.92 -14.23 -11.06
CA PHE A 162 -10.32 -14.63 -11.20
C PHE A 162 -10.56 -15.57 -12.40
N ASN A 163 -9.87 -15.34 -13.52
CA ASN A 163 -10.07 -16.14 -14.73
C ASN A 163 -9.19 -17.38 -14.83
N GLU A 164 -8.25 -17.58 -13.89
CA GLU A 164 -7.26 -18.67 -13.88
C GLU A 164 -6.46 -18.79 -15.20
N LYS A 165 -6.41 -17.71 -15.99
CA LYS A 165 -5.68 -17.62 -17.26
C LYS A 165 -4.26 -17.14 -16.99
N LYS A 166 -3.30 -18.08 -17.01
CA LYS A 166 -1.86 -17.81 -16.83
C LYS A 166 -1.29 -16.72 -17.74
N ASN A 167 -1.85 -16.51 -18.93
CA ASN A 167 -1.36 -15.52 -19.90
C ASN A 167 -1.57 -14.07 -19.42
N LEU A 168 -2.54 -13.81 -18.54
CA LEU A 168 -2.81 -12.47 -17.99
C LEU A 168 -1.83 -12.09 -16.87
N LEU A 169 -1.08 -13.04 -16.33
CA LEU A 169 -0.08 -12.80 -15.29
C LEU A 169 1.23 -12.22 -15.86
N VAL A 170 1.53 -12.53 -17.12
CA VAL A 170 2.77 -12.13 -17.81
C VAL A 170 3.00 -10.61 -17.82
N PRO A 171 2.04 -9.74 -18.19
CA PRO A 171 2.27 -8.29 -18.20
C PRO A 171 2.60 -7.73 -16.81
N PHE A 172 1.96 -8.26 -15.76
CA PHE A 172 2.27 -7.88 -14.38
C PHE A 172 3.71 -8.27 -14.00
N MET A 173 4.13 -9.49 -14.34
CA MET A 173 5.49 -9.97 -14.06
C MET A 173 6.56 -9.15 -14.78
N ILE A 174 6.33 -8.78 -16.05
CA ILE A 174 7.26 -7.94 -16.82
C ILE A 174 7.36 -6.55 -16.18
N TRP A 175 6.22 -5.95 -15.81
CA TRP A 175 6.20 -4.65 -15.15
C TRP A 175 6.95 -4.67 -13.82
N GLN A 176 6.71 -5.69 -12.99
CA GLN A 176 7.39 -5.85 -11.71
C GLN A 176 8.90 -6.01 -11.89
N PHE A 177 9.33 -6.78 -12.90
CA PHE A 177 10.75 -6.96 -13.20
C PHE A 177 11.43 -5.66 -13.65
N LEU A 178 10.77 -4.88 -14.52
CA LEU A 178 11.24 -3.56 -14.93
C LEU A 178 11.35 -2.60 -13.74
N SER A 179 10.35 -2.60 -12.85
CA SER A 179 10.36 -1.80 -11.61
C SER A 179 11.57 -2.15 -10.74
N ILE A 180 11.86 -3.44 -10.54
CA ILE A 180 13.05 -3.89 -9.78
C ILE A 180 14.35 -3.41 -10.43
N ILE A 181 14.48 -3.49 -11.75
CA ILE A 181 15.67 -2.99 -12.47
C ILE A 181 15.85 -1.48 -12.24
N ILE A 182 14.76 -0.71 -12.32
CA ILE A 182 14.79 0.73 -12.06
C ILE A 182 15.23 0.99 -10.62
N CYS A 183 14.68 0.28 -9.63
CA CYS A 183 15.08 0.41 -8.23
C CYS A 183 16.57 0.10 -8.01
N ILE A 184 17.10 -0.95 -8.63
CA ILE A 184 18.53 -1.29 -8.55
C ILE A 184 19.37 -0.19 -9.20
N GLY A 185 18.96 0.33 -10.36
CA GLY A 185 19.64 1.42 -11.04
C GLY A 185 19.69 2.69 -10.19
N LEU A 186 18.56 3.06 -9.57
CA LEU A 186 18.48 4.19 -8.64
C LEU A 186 19.35 3.96 -7.42
N PHE A 187 19.36 2.76 -6.84
CA PHE A 187 20.21 2.43 -5.70
C PHE A 187 21.70 2.59 -6.04
N ILE A 188 22.14 2.05 -7.18
CA ILE A 188 23.52 2.21 -7.67
C ILE A 188 23.82 3.70 -7.92
N GLY A 189 22.86 4.45 -8.48
CA GLY A 189 22.96 5.90 -8.66
C GLY A 189 23.16 6.65 -7.35
N CYS A 190 22.39 6.33 -6.31
CA CYS A 190 22.53 6.91 -4.97
C CYS A 190 23.89 6.58 -4.34
N VAL A 191 24.34 5.33 -4.44
CA VAL A 191 25.67 4.92 -3.93
C VAL A 191 26.77 5.70 -4.66
N ASN A 192 26.68 5.84 -5.98
CA ASN A 192 27.64 6.62 -6.76
C ASN A 192 27.64 8.11 -6.38
N ALA A 193 26.46 8.69 -6.13
CA ALA A 193 26.36 10.08 -5.67
C ALA A 193 27.02 10.30 -4.31
N ILE A 194 26.97 9.31 -3.41
CA ILE A 194 27.67 9.37 -2.12
C ILE A 194 29.20 9.30 -2.31
N TYR A 195 29.69 8.44 -3.20
CA TYR A 195 31.13 8.30 -3.44
C TYR A 195 31.73 9.48 -4.23
N LYS A 196 30.96 10.05 -5.17
CA LYS A 196 31.38 11.19 -6.00
C LYS A 196 30.23 12.22 -6.08
N PRO A 197 30.15 13.14 -5.12
CA PRO A 197 29.08 14.13 -5.07
C PRO A 197 29.09 15.08 -6.28
N ASP A 198 30.26 15.34 -6.87
CA ASP A 198 30.40 16.21 -8.04
C ASP A 198 30.03 15.50 -9.37
N GLY A 199 29.47 14.29 -9.30
CA GLY A 199 29.02 13.54 -10.47
C GLY A 199 27.61 13.94 -10.92
N TYR A 200 27.25 13.56 -12.16
CA TYR A 200 25.92 13.80 -12.74
C TYR A 200 24.75 13.42 -11.82
N PHE A 201 24.86 12.27 -11.12
CA PHE A 201 23.83 11.83 -10.17
C PHE A 201 23.75 12.68 -8.91
N GLY A 202 24.89 13.21 -8.43
CA GLY A 202 24.92 14.14 -7.30
C GLY A 202 24.22 15.45 -7.64
N ASP A 203 24.52 16.04 -8.80
CA ASP A 203 23.86 17.25 -9.31
C ASP A 203 22.36 17.04 -9.51
N TRP A 204 21.95 15.89 -10.06
CA TRP A 204 20.54 15.57 -10.25
C TRP A 204 19.79 15.42 -8.92
N ILE A 205 20.35 14.66 -7.96
CA ILE A 205 19.76 14.51 -6.62
C ILE A 205 19.72 15.86 -5.91
N GLN A 206 20.79 16.66 -5.97
CA GLN A 206 20.84 17.97 -5.35
C GLN A 206 19.81 18.92 -5.95
N SER A 207 19.60 18.89 -7.27
CA SER A 207 18.56 19.67 -7.94
C SER A 207 17.16 19.24 -7.49
N TYR A 208 16.93 17.94 -7.31
CA TYR A 208 15.65 17.41 -6.84
C TYR A 208 15.39 17.79 -5.37
N VAL A 209 16.37 17.60 -4.49
CA VAL A 209 16.28 17.91 -3.05
C VAL A 209 16.14 19.41 -2.81
N ILE A 210 16.93 20.24 -3.49
CA ILE A 210 16.82 21.71 -3.38
C ILE A 210 15.48 22.18 -3.96
N GLY A 211 15.02 21.58 -5.06
CA GLY A 211 13.71 21.86 -5.64
C GLY A 211 12.59 21.68 -4.62
N GLN A 212 12.56 20.54 -3.92
CA GLN A 212 11.55 20.30 -2.89
C GLN A 212 11.73 21.20 -1.65
N ALA A 213 12.96 21.46 -1.22
CA ALA A 213 13.20 22.36 -0.09
C ALA A 213 12.66 23.78 -0.35
N VAL A 214 12.95 24.33 -1.54
CA VAL A 214 12.48 25.68 -1.93
C VAL A 214 10.96 25.76 -1.96
N GLU A 215 10.28 24.72 -2.44
CA GLU A 215 8.82 24.68 -2.46
C GLU A 215 8.23 24.71 -1.04
N VAL A 216 8.76 23.89 -0.12
CA VAL A 216 8.33 23.87 1.29
C VAL A 216 8.52 25.23 1.95
N TYR A 217 9.66 25.91 1.73
CA TYR A 217 9.89 27.25 2.27
C TYR A 217 8.91 28.29 1.70
N SER A 218 8.56 28.20 0.41
CA SER A 218 7.62 29.14 -0.21
C SER A 218 6.19 29.01 0.33
N ILE A 219 5.78 27.80 0.72
CA ILE A 219 4.48 27.55 1.35
C ILE A 219 4.44 28.14 2.75
N ASP A 220 5.54 28.01 3.51
CA ASP A 220 5.64 28.54 4.86
C ASP A 220 5.57 30.08 4.87
N GLU A 221 6.33 30.74 3.98
CA GLU A 221 6.30 32.21 3.84
C GLU A 221 4.89 32.71 3.43
N LYS A 222 4.20 31.98 2.54
CA LYS A 222 2.85 32.33 2.12
C LYS A 222 1.83 32.15 3.25
N ASN A 223 2.01 31.14 4.09
CA ASN A 223 1.14 30.90 5.24
C ASN A 223 1.37 31.93 6.33
N GLU A 224 2.62 32.32 6.58
CA GLU A 224 2.99 33.37 7.52
C GLU A 224 2.35 34.71 7.14
N LYS A 225 2.45 35.13 5.87
CA LYS A 225 1.79 36.36 5.39
C LYS A 225 0.28 36.32 5.56
N ARG A 226 -0.35 35.16 5.31
CA ARG A 226 -1.80 34.99 5.47
C ARG A 226 -2.20 35.05 6.96
N LEU A 227 -1.34 34.54 7.84
CA LEU A 227 -1.53 34.59 9.28
C LEU A 227 -1.39 36.05 9.79
N GLU A 228 -0.38 36.79 9.31
CA GLU A 228 -0.22 38.21 9.64
C GLU A 228 -1.42 39.04 9.18
N GLU A 229 -1.89 38.85 7.94
CA GLU A 229 -3.09 39.53 7.42
C GLU A 229 -4.35 39.22 8.24
N THR A 230 -4.45 38.00 8.79
CA THR A 230 -5.59 37.59 9.63
C THR A 230 -5.45 38.10 11.07
N MET A 231 -4.24 38.12 11.64
CA MET A 231 -3.99 38.53 13.02
C MET A 231 -3.95 40.06 13.21
N LEU A 232 -3.41 40.82 12.26
CA LEU A 232 -3.32 42.28 12.32
C LEU A 232 -4.65 42.99 12.63
N PRO A 233 -5.79 42.67 11.96
CA PRO A 233 -7.06 43.29 12.27
C PRO A 233 -7.62 42.87 13.64
N LEU A 234 -7.35 41.65 14.09
CA LEU A 234 -7.76 41.19 15.43
C LEU A 234 -6.97 41.92 16.53
N LEU A 235 -5.65 42.05 16.37
CA LEU A 235 -4.81 42.83 17.27
C LEU A 235 -5.23 44.30 17.29
N ARG A 236 -5.57 44.89 16.13
CA ARG A 236 -6.07 46.26 16.05
C ARG A 236 -7.42 46.44 16.76
N ARG A 237 -8.33 45.46 16.67
CA ARG A 237 -9.60 45.46 17.44
C ARG A 237 -9.34 45.34 18.94
N TYR A 238 -8.44 44.46 19.34
CA TYR A 238 -8.06 44.27 20.75
C TYR A 238 -7.46 45.56 21.34
N GLU A 239 -6.53 46.21 20.64
CA GLU A 239 -5.98 47.49 21.07
C GLU A 239 -7.04 48.59 21.17
N SER A 240 -7.95 48.68 20.20
CA SER A 240 -9.05 49.66 20.23
C SER A 240 -9.94 49.47 21.46
N SER A 241 -10.31 48.22 21.77
CA SER A 241 -11.09 47.87 22.96
C SER A 241 -10.33 48.18 24.26
N SER A 242 -9.03 47.87 24.32
CA SER A 242 -8.17 48.19 25.48
C SER A 242 -8.03 49.69 25.74
N ARG A 243 -7.97 50.52 24.69
CA ARG A 243 -7.93 51.99 24.83
C ARG A 243 -9.26 52.54 25.34
N ALA A 244 -10.39 52.05 24.83
CA ALA A 244 -11.72 52.45 25.30
C ALA A 244 -11.90 52.13 26.80
N PHE A 245 -11.47 50.95 27.24
CA PHE A 245 -11.53 50.56 28.64
C PHE A 245 -10.66 51.46 29.54
N ARG A 246 -9.44 51.78 29.11
CA ARG A 246 -8.54 52.70 29.85
C ARG A 246 -9.13 54.10 29.97
N GLN A 247 -9.76 54.63 28.91
CA GLN A 247 -10.45 55.92 28.97
C GLN A 247 -11.63 55.89 29.93
N ALA A 248 -12.48 54.86 29.89
CA ALA A 248 -13.60 54.71 30.81
C ALA A 248 -13.15 54.69 32.29
N CYS A 249 -12.11 53.91 32.62
CA CYS A 249 -11.54 53.89 33.97
C CYS A 249 -10.96 55.25 34.39
N SER A 250 -10.32 56.00 33.48
CA SER A 250 -9.77 57.32 33.80
C SER A 250 -10.85 58.35 34.14
N VAL A 251 -12.00 58.29 33.46
CA VAL A 251 -13.14 59.18 33.73
C VAL A 251 -13.79 58.85 35.06
N GLN A 252 -13.98 57.57 35.39
CA GLN A 252 -14.49 57.15 36.70
C GLN A 252 -13.60 57.63 37.84
N ARG A 253 -12.27 57.53 37.70
CA ARG A 253 -11.34 58.00 38.72
C ARG A 253 -11.37 59.52 38.92
N ALA A 254 -11.77 60.30 37.92
CA ALA A 254 -11.86 61.76 38.05
C ALA A 254 -13.16 62.25 38.73
N LEU A 255 -14.19 61.39 38.83
CA LEU A 255 -15.49 61.73 39.41
C LEU A 255 -15.63 61.38 40.90
N TYR A 256 -14.67 60.64 41.47
CA TYR A 256 -14.59 60.25 42.87
C TYR A 256 -13.34 60.84 43.52
#